data_AF-A0A382DCM6-F1
#
_entry.id   AF-A0A382DCM6-F1
#
_cell.length_a   1.000
_cell.length_b   1.000
_cell.length_c   1.000
_cell.angle_alpha   90.00
_cell.angle_beta   90.00
_cell.angle_gamma   90.00
#
_symmetry.space_group_name_H-M   'P 1'
#
loop_
_entity.id
_entity.type
_entity.pdbx_description
1 polymer ?
#
loop_
_entity_poly.entity_id
_entity_poly.type
_entity_poly.pdbx_seq_one_letter_code
_entity_poly.pdbx_strand_id
1 'polypeptide(L)'
;MALIEGRREPSLTESGPPSHLMPMSLLRFPLLVLVLLGPTPLSGTVQTEGIQPRTARISEEVRSLRTYPFSEPNPVPILIRDPRLYPYHSFDGYSATAEQREWKVVKLENDYIEVFVLPEVGGKVWGAVVKETGHEFIYRNEVMKFRDIALRGPWTSGGIEFNFGVIGHTPATATPVDYVIRENPDGSVSCWVGGMDLPSRTHWRVEIRLRPDRAYFETNVLWYNPTPLEQPYYNWMTAAAFAQDDLEMSIPGDAYLEHSGNEMPWPLDEQGRYLPLYGNNTFESHKSYHAVGELNDFFGG
;
A
#
# COMPACT_ATOMS: atom_id res chain seq x y z
N MET A 1 4.41 -12.07 5.56
CA MET A 1 3.35 -12.04 6.59
C MET A 1 2.16 -11.32 6.00
N ALA A 2 0.99 -11.95 5.99
CA ALA A 2 -0.26 -11.33 5.55
C ALA A 2 -1.17 -11.21 6.77
N LEU A 3 -1.57 -9.98 7.12
CA LEU A 3 -2.65 -9.72 8.06
C LEU A 3 -3.95 -9.70 7.26
N ILE A 4 -4.81 -10.69 7.46
CA ILE A 4 -6.12 -10.73 6.84
C ILE A 4 -7.14 -10.24 7.87
N GLU A 5 -7.40 -8.93 7.86
CA GLU A 5 -8.51 -8.35 8.62
C GLU A 5 -9.73 -8.17 7.73
N GLY A 6 -10.61 -9.18 7.73
CA GLY A 6 -11.92 -9.10 7.09
C GLY A 6 -12.96 -9.94 7.81
N ARG A 7 -14.11 -9.34 8.14
CA ARG A 7 -15.33 -10.07 8.55
C ARG A 7 -16.22 -10.21 7.32
N ARG A 8 -16.62 -11.43 6.97
CA ARG A 8 -17.70 -11.63 6.00
C ARG A 8 -19.02 -11.30 6.69
N GLU A 9 -19.69 -10.23 6.26
CA GLU A 9 -21.15 -10.16 6.38
C GLU A 9 -21.77 -10.81 5.14
N PRO A 10 -22.86 -11.59 5.26
CA PRO A 10 -23.49 -12.25 4.12
C PRO A 10 -24.04 -11.20 3.14
N SER A 11 -23.60 -11.23 1.89
CA SER A 11 -24.10 -10.36 0.83
C SER A 11 -25.51 -10.80 0.39
N LEU A 12 -26.44 -9.86 0.40
CA LEU A 12 -27.72 -9.97 -0.28
C LEU A 12 -27.46 -9.76 -1.78
N THR A 13 -27.62 -10.82 -2.57
CA THR A 13 -27.48 -10.77 -4.03
C THR A 13 -28.74 -10.18 -4.66
N GLU A 14 -28.65 -9.02 -5.32
CA GLU A 14 -29.59 -8.61 -6.37
C GLU A 14 -28.98 -8.90 -7.74
N SER A 15 -29.68 -9.73 -8.52
CA SER A 15 -29.31 -10.20 -9.85
C SER A 15 -29.75 -9.22 -10.94
N GLY A 16 -28.82 -8.77 -11.79
CA GLY A 16 -29.11 -8.12 -13.08
C GLY A 16 -28.61 -8.97 -14.27
N PRO A 17 -29.29 -8.99 -15.43
CA PRO A 17 -28.99 -9.92 -16.52
C PRO A 17 -27.88 -9.40 -17.48
N PRO A 18 -27.27 -10.29 -18.29
CA PRO A 18 -26.07 -9.97 -19.09
C PRO A 18 -26.37 -9.29 -20.44
N SER A 19 -25.43 -8.47 -20.90
CA SER A 19 -25.48 -7.76 -22.19
C SER A 19 -24.92 -8.60 -23.35
N HIS A 20 -25.47 -8.34 -24.53
CA HIS A 20 -25.30 -9.10 -25.77
C HIS A 20 -23.96 -8.89 -26.50
N LEU A 21 -23.47 -9.99 -27.08
CA LEU A 21 -22.40 -10.09 -28.09
C LEU A 21 -22.83 -9.52 -29.45
N MET A 22 -21.89 -8.93 -30.20
CA MET A 22 -21.93 -8.72 -31.66
C MET A 22 -20.50 -8.68 -32.26
N PRO A 23 -20.32 -8.92 -33.59
CA PRO A 23 -19.39 -9.92 -34.10
C PRO A 23 -18.09 -9.43 -34.78
N MET A 24 -17.21 -10.40 -35.06
CA MET A 24 -15.91 -10.34 -35.73
C MET A 24 -15.92 -9.66 -37.11
N SER A 25 -14.90 -8.81 -37.34
CA SER A 25 -14.54 -8.22 -38.63
C SER A 25 -13.68 -9.17 -39.47
N LEU A 26 -13.99 -9.25 -40.77
CA LEU A 26 -13.33 -10.06 -41.79
C LEU A 26 -11.99 -9.44 -42.23
N LEU A 27 -10.93 -10.26 -42.19
CA LEU A 27 -9.62 -9.99 -42.80
C LEU A 27 -9.74 -9.76 -44.33
N ARG A 28 -9.12 -8.69 -44.82
CA ARG A 28 -8.77 -8.53 -46.25
C ARG A 28 -7.26 -8.61 -46.42
N PHE A 29 -6.79 -9.57 -47.21
CA PHE A 29 -5.43 -9.64 -47.73
C PHE A 29 -5.23 -8.64 -48.87
N PRO A 30 -4.12 -7.89 -48.93
CA PRO A 30 -3.68 -7.27 -50.17
C PRO A 30 -2.63 -8.12 -50.89
N LEU A 31 -2.72 -8.00 -52.21
CA LEU A 31 -1.96 -8.61 -53.29
C LEU A 31 -0.47 -8.18 -53.25
N LEU A 32 0.45 -9.14 -53.30
CA LEU A 32 1.90 -8.88 -53.36
C LEU A 32 2.30 -8.55 -54.81
N VAL A 33 2.67 -7.29 -55.08
CA VAL A 33 3.29 -6.87 -56.34
C VAL A 33 4.80 -6.78 -56.12
N LEU A 34 5.56 -7.60 -56.83
CA LEU A 34 7.02 -7.59 -56.81
C LEU A 34 7.53 -6.53 -57.79
N VAL A 35 8.02 -5.39 -57.27
CA VAL A 35 8.73 -4.38 -58.07
C VAL A 35 10.22 -4.47 -57.75
N LEU A 36 11.03 -4.84 -58.75
CA LEU A 36 12.49 -4.81 -58.69
C LEU A 36 12.96 -3.37 -58.90
N LEU A 37 13.43 -2.72 -57.83
CA LEU A 37 14.09 -1.41 -57.87
C LEU A 37 15.60 -1.59 -57.64
N GLY A 38 16.39 -1.06 -58.57
CA GLY A 38 17.86 -1.06 -58.51
C GLY A 38 18.41 -0.15 -57.41
N PRO A 39 19.71 -0.27 -57.08
CA PRO A 39 20.29 0.38 -55.91
C PRO A 39 20.44 1.88 -56.15
N THR A 40 19.61 2.68 -55.48
CA THR A 40 19.86 4.10 -55.23
C THR A 40 20.67 4.25 -53.95
N PRO A 41 21.73 5.09 -53.93
CA PRO A 41 22.46 5.36 -52.70
C PRO A 41 21.58 6.19 -51.76
N LEU A 42 21.02 5.53 -50.74
CA LEU A 42 20.35 6.18 -49.61
C LEU A 42 21.42 6.78 -48.69
N SER A 43 21.70 8.06 -48.84
CA SER A 43 22.23 8.87 -47.73
C SER A 43 21.09 9.07 -46.72
N GLY A 44 20.84 8.06 -45.90
CA GLY A 44 19.95 8.15 -44.75
C GLY A 44 20.67 8.84 -43.61
N THR A 45 20.39 10.11 -43.37
CA THR A 45 20.56 10.69 -42.05
C THR A 45 19.60 9.95 -41.12
N VAL A 46 20.16 9.10 -40.24
CA VAL A 46 19.42 8.55 -39.11
C VAL A 46 18.99 9.75 -38.27
N GLN A 47 17.73 10.15 -38.39
CA GLN A 47 17.11 10.96 -37.35
C GLN A 47 16.98 10.01 -36.15
N THR A 48 17.92 10.11 -35.23
CA THR A 48 17.67 9.68 -33.86
C THR A 48 16.55 10.58 -33.36
N GLU A 49 15.29 10.11 -33.45
CA GLU A 49 14.26 10.63 -32.57
C GLU A 49 14.83 10.49 -31.16
N GLY A 50 15.22 11.62 -30.58
CA GLY A 50 15.69 11.64 -29.21
C GLY A 50 14.57 11.03 -28.38
N ILE A 51 14.84 9.89 -27.75
CA ILE A 51 13.99 9.38 -26.67
C ILE A 51 13.91 10.54 -25.69
N GLN A 52 12.75 11.22 -25.67
CA GLN A 52 12.46 12.17 -24.61
C GLN A 52 12.69 11.40 -23.32
N PRO A 53 13.52 11.89 -22.39
CA PRO A 53 13.78 11.17 -21.17
C PRO A 53 12.43 10.89 -20.53
N ARG A 54 12.10 9.60 -20.36
CA ARG A 54 10.96 9.21 -19.54
C ARG A 54 11.25 9.82 -18.18
N THR A 55 10.43 10.78 -17.75
CA THR A 55 10.58 11.42 -16.45
C THR A 55 9.43 10.97 -15.58
N ALA A 56 9.77 10.47 -14.38
CA ALA A 56 8.77 10.39 -13.34
C ALA A 56 8.41 11.83 -12.92
N ARG A 57 7.16 12.05 -12.55
CA ARG A 57 6.64 13.35 -12.09
C ARG A 57 6.13 13.20 -10.68
N ILE A 58 6.27 14.27 -9.90
CA ILE A 58 5.73 14.36 -8.55
C ILE A 58 4.97 15.67 -8.40
N SER A 59 3.79 15.62 -7.80
CA SER A 59 2.94 16.79 -7.60
C SER A 59 2.17 16.69 -6.29
N GLU A 60 1.74 17.83 -5.78
CA GLU A 60 0.81 17.93 -4.66
C GLU A 60 -0.56 18.32 -5.16
N GLU A 61 -1.58 17.67 -4.65
CA GLU A 61 -2.98 18.00 -4.92
C GLU A 61 -3.81 17.93 -3.65
N VAL A 62 -4.98 18.58 -3.68
CA VAL A 62 -5.97 18.49 -2.61
C VAL A 62 -7.13 17.64 -3.13
N ARG A 63 -7.50 16.60 -2.38
CA ARG A 63 -8.66 15.76 -2.69
C ARG A 63 -9.74 15.90 -1.62
N SER A 64 -10.98 16.07 -2.06
CA SER A 64 -12.14 16.04 -1.18
C SER A 64 -12.62 14.60 -1.00
N LEU A 65 -12.39 14.03 0.17
CA LEU A 65 -12.76 12.65 0.49
C LEU A 65 -13.85 12.60 1.56
N ARG A 66 -14.76 11.64 1.39
CA ARG A 66 -15.76 11.32 2.40
C ARG A 66 -15.06 10.80 3.64
N THR A 67 -15.19 11.52 4.74
CA THR A 67 -14.42 11.30 5.96
C THR A 67 -15.35 11.09 7.15
N TYR A 68 -15.11 10.04 7.92
CA TYR A 68 -15.72 9.88 9.25
C TYR A 68 -14.63 10.26 10.27
N PRO A 69 -14.65 11.49 10.80
CA PRO A 69 -13.57 12.00 11.63
C PRO A 69 -13.51 11.30 12.98
N PHE A 70 -12.37 11.44 13.63
CA PHE A 70 -12.15 11.18 15.05
C PHE A 70 -12.01 12.51 15.80
N SER A 71 -12.26 12.49 17.11
CA SER A 71 -12.28 13.68 17.97
C SER A 71 -11.97 13.30 19.42
N GLU A 72 -12.13 14.27 20.33
CA GLU A 72 -12.02 14.06 21.79
C GLU A 72 -10.66 13.45 22.19
N PRO A 73 -9.54 14.18 21.96
CA PRO A 73 -8.26 13.78 22.52
C PRO A 73 -8.36 13.76 24.04
N ASN A 74 -7.98 12.64 24.65
CA ASN A 74 -8.01 12.48 26.09
C ASN A 74 -6.97 13.43 26.73
N PRO A 75 -7.36 14.32 27.65
CA PRO A 75 -6.40 15.26 28.26
C PRO A 75 -5.40 14.56 29.18
N VAL A 76 -5.67 13.31 29.58
CA VAL A 76 -4.77 12.50 30.39
C VAL A 76 -3.89 11.65 29.46
N PRO A 77 -2.55 11.66 29.64
CA PRO A 77 -1.68 10.77 28.89
C PRO A 77 -2.09 9.30 29.06
N ILE A 78 -1.90 8.52 28.01
CA ILE A 78 -2.22 7.09 27.95
C ILE A 78 -1.42 6.25 28.97
N LEU A 79 -0.47 6.84 29.69
CA LEU A 79 0.44 6.24 30.67
C LEU A 79 -0.22 5.21 31.59
N ILE A 80 -1.42 5.48 32.10
CA ILE A 80 -2.14 4.59 33.04
C ILE A 80 -2.65 3.32 32.33
N ARG A 81 -2.97 3.41 31.04
CA ARG A 81 -3.45 2.30 30.21
C ARG A 81 -2.31 1.54 29.55
N ASP A 82 -1.35 2.27 28.98
CA ASP A 82 -0.16 1.72 28.34
C ASP A 82 1.06 2.62 28.57
N PRO A 83 1.95 2.27 29.51
CA PRO A 83 3.10 3.09 29.83
C PRO A 83 4.13 3.17 28.69
N ARG A 84 4.11 2.23 27.73
CA ARG A 84 5.01 2.21 26.58
C ARG A 84 4.75 3.36 25.61
N LEU A 85 3.57 3.98 25.70
CA LEU A 85 3.11 5.01 24.79
C LEU A 85 3.19 6.42 25.37
N TYR A 86 3.68 6.61 26.60
CA TYR A 86 3.93 7.95 27.11
C TYR A 86 4.93 8.68 26.21
N PRO A 87 4.70 9.95 25.80
CA PRO A 87 3.72 10.91 26.32
C PRO A 87 2.43 11.08 25.50
N TYR A 88 2.05 10.10 24.67
CA TYR A 88 0.82 10.20 23.88
C TYR A 88 -0.46 10.20 24.75
N HIS A 89 -1.57 10.62 24.16
CA HIS A 89 -2.94 10.54 24.69
C HIS A 89 -3.81 9.74 23.72
N SER A 90 -4.89 9.06 24.14
CA SER A 90 -5.83 8.43 23.18
C SER A 90 -6.83 9.41 22.59
N PHE A 91 -7.53 9.01 21.53
CA PHE A 91 -8.76 9.65 21.06
C PHE A 91 -9.94 8.75 21.33
N ASP A 92 -11.00 9.33 21.90
CA ASP A 92 -12.15 8.56 22.37
C ASP A 92 -13.41 8.80 21.49
N GLY A 93 -13.39 9.83 20.65
CA GLY A 93 -14.51 10.20 19.78
C GLY A 93 -14.35 9.68 18.35
N TYR A 94 -15.38 8.99 17.81
CA TYR A 94 -15.40 8.50 16.43
C TYR A 94 -16.77 8.73 15.80
N SER A 95 -16.81 9.50 14.71
CA SER A 95 -18.08 9.84 14.08
C SER A 95 -18.74 8.65 13.36
N ALA A 96 -20.05 8.54 13.53
CA ALA A 96 -20.93 7.66 12.76
C ALA A 96 -21.43 8.33 11.46
N THR A 97 -21.29 9.65 11.34
CA THR A 97 -21.66 10.43 10.15
C THR A 97 -20.41 10.88 9.40
N ALA A 98 -20.53 10.95 8.08
CA ALA A 98 -19.44 11.42 7.23
C ALA A 98 -19.61 12.89 6.89
N GLU A 99 -18.49 13.55 6.67
CA GLU A 99 -18.39 14.88 6.08
C GLU A 99 -17.37 14.86 4.93
N GLN A 100 -17.49 15.80 3.99
CA GLN A 100 -16.45 16.01 3.00
C GLN A 100 -15.31 16.77 3.64
N ARG A 101 -14.10 16.22 3.56
CA ARG A 101 -12.89 16.87 4.06
C ARG A 101 -11.82 16.89 2.97
N GLU A 102 -11.11 17.99 2.90
CA GLU A 102 -9.96 18.16 2.03
C GLU A 102 -8.72 17.51 2.65
N TRP A 103 -8.03 16.71 1.85
CA TRP A 103 -6.80 16.01 2.22
C TRP A 103 -5.72 16.31 1.21
N LYS A 104 -4.53 16.62 1.70
CA LYS A 104 -3.34 16.75 0.87
C LYS A 104 -2.86 15.38 0.41
N VAL A 105 -2.68 15.24 -0.90
CA VAL A 105 -2.17 14.04 -1.55
C VAL A 105 -0.92 14.40 -2.33
N VAL A 106 0.16 13.65 -2.09
CA VAL A 106 1.34 13.68 -2.97
C VAL A 106 1.19 12.57 -3.99
N LYS A 107 1.21 12.91 -5.27
CA LYS A 107 1.13 11.96 -6.38
C LYS A 107 2.49 11.81 -7.04
N LEU A 108 2.97 10.58 -7.15
CA LEU A 108 4.11 10.20 -7.99
C LEU A 108 3.56 9.46 -9.21
N GLU A 109 4.04 9.74 -10.41
CA GLU A 109 3.65 9.00 -11.60
C GLU A 109 4.77 8.88 -12.63
N ASN A 110 4.70 7.83 -13.45
CA ASN A 110 5.50 7.66 -14.67
C ASN A 110 4.61 7.13 -15.81
N ASP A 111 5.17 6.47 -16.82
CA ASP A 111 4.41 5.90 -17.92
C ASP A 111 3.53 4.70 -17.50
N TYR A 112 3.88 4.02 -16.41
CA TYR A 112 3.32 2.73 -16.02
C TYR A 112 2.35 2.81 -14.83
N ILE A 113 2.73 3.54 -13.79
CA ILE A 113 2.03 3.52 -12.50
C ILE A 113 1.85 4.92 -11.91
N GLU A 114 0.85 5.04 -11.04
CA GLU A 114 0.64 6.17 -10.14
C GLU A 114 0.73 5.68 -8.69
N VAL A 115 1.33 6.48 -7.81
CA VAL A 115 1.43 6.21 -6.37
C VAL A 115 0.96 7.44 -5.63
N PHE A 116 0.06 7.25 -4.68
CA PHE A 116 -0.52 8.33 -3.88
C PHE A 116 -0.05 8.21 -2.44
N VAL A 117 0.41 9.30 -1.84
CA VAL A 117 0.86 9.37 -0.44
C VAL A 117 -0.02 10.37 0.31
N LEU A 118 -0.38 10.05 1.55
CA LEU A 118 -1.15 10.93 2.46
C LEU A 118 -0.26 11.41 3.62
N PRO A 119 0.44 12.56 3.47
CA PRO A 119 1.26 13.12 4.55
C PRO A 119 0.47 13.42 5.83
N GLU A 120 -0.82 13.74 5.71
CA GLU A 120 -1.70 14.07 6.84
C GLU A 120 -2.20 12.84 7.62
N VAL A 121 -1.93 11.62 7.11
CA VAL A 121 -2.42 10.35 7.66
C VAL A 121 -1.24 9.39 7.79
N GLY A 122 -0.33 9.71 8.71
CA GLY A 122 0.86 8.90 9.00
C GLY A 122 1.89 8.84 7.87
N GLY A 123 1.71 9.59 6.78
CA GLY A 123 2.56 9.53 5.60
C GLY A 123 2.37 8.25 4.78
N LYS A 124 1.29 7.50 5.02
CA LYS A 124 1.05 6.21 4.36
C LYS A 124 1.03 6.37 2.84
N VAL A 125 1.46 5.34 2.12
CA VAL A 125 1.01 5.17 0.73
C VAL A 125 -0.49 4.92 0.81
N TRP A 126 -1.29 5.77 0.19
CA TRP A 126 -2.74 5.65 0.19
C TRP A 126 -3.23 4.64 -0.84
N GLY A 127 -2.54 4.54 -1.96
CA GLY A 127 -2.85 3.60 -3.03
C GLY A 127 -1.84 3.66 -4.16
N ALA A 128 -1.88 2.66 -5.03
CA ALA A 128 -1.05 2.62 -6.22
C ALA A 128 -1.78 1.90 -7.36
N VAL A 129 -1.67 2.44 -8.56
CA VAL A 129 -2.49 2.09 -9.73
C VAL A 129 -1.61 1.80 -10.94
N VAL A 130 -1.94 0.77 -11.71
CA VAL A 130 -1.39 0.54 -13.05
C VAL A 130 -2.17 1.40 -14.06
N LYS A 131 -1.50 2.31 -14.75
CA LYS A 131 -2.12 3.30 -15.64
C LYS A 131 -2.81 2.69 -16.85
N GLU A 132 -2.25 1.62 -17.41
CA GLU A 132 -2.81 0.96 -18.60
C GLU A 132 -4.19 0.33 -18.31
N THR A 133 -4.33 -0.30 -17.15
CA THR A 133 -5.53 -1.08 -16.79
C THR A 133 -6.45 -0.35 -15.82
N GLY A 134 -5.96 0.67 -15.11
CA GLY A 134 -6.63 1.29 -13.98
C GLY A 134 -6.66 0.40 -12.73
N HIS A 135 -5.95 -0.73 -12.72
CA HIS A 135 -5.97 -1.68 -11.62
C HIS A 135 -5.20 -1.16 -10.40
N GLU A 136 -5.84 -1.18 -9.23
CA GLU A 136 -5.22 -0.85 -7.94
C GLU A 136 -4.47 -2.08 -7.39
N PHE A 137 -3.14 -2.04 -7.42
CA PHE A 137 -2.30 -3.10 -6.83
C PHE A 137 -1.95 -2.83 -5.37
N ILE A 138 -2.21 -1.62 -4.88
CA ILE A 138 -2.31 -1.30 -3.46
C ILE A 138 -3.70 -0.72 -3.23
N TYR A 139 -4.49 -1.38 -2.38
CA TYR A 139 -5.91 -1.07 -2.19
C TYR A 139 -6.10 0.36 -1.68
N ARG A 140 -6.81 1.20 -2.44
CA ARG A 140 -7.07 2.59 -2.08
C ARG A 140 -8.51 2.76 -1.62
N ASN A 141 -8.69 3.04 -0.33
CA ASN A 141 -10.02 3.35 0.19
C ASN A 141 -10.33 4.84 -0.03
N GLU A 142 -11.29 5.15 -0.90
CA GLU A 142 -11.78 6.51 -1.18
C GLU A 142 -12.64 7.10 -0.04
N VAL A 143 -12.83 6.35 1.05
CA VAL A 143 -13.49 6.79 2.28
C VAL A 143 -12.50 6.77 3.46
N MET A 144 -12.28 7.93 4.06
CA MET A 144 -11.43 8.10 5.24
C MET A 144 -12.24 7.83 6.52
N LYS A 145 -12.47 6.56 6.85
CA LYS A 145 -13.23 6.16 8.03
C LYS A 145 -12.33 5.77 9.20
N PHE A 146 -12.07 6.70 10.11
CA PHE A 146 -11.18 6.46 11.25
C PHE A 146 -11.85 5.60 12.33
N ARG A 147 -11.18 4.54 12.82
CA ARG A 147 -11.67 3.67 13.90
C ARG A 147 -10.57 3.37 14.92
N ASP A 148 -10.98 2.92 16.10
CA ASP A 148 -10.14 2.65 17.27
C ASP A 148 -9.34 1.33 17.10
N ILE A 149 -8.22 1.41 16.37
CA ILE A 149 -7.35 0.26 16.04
C ILE A 149 -5.87 0.59 16.30
N ALA A 150 -5.41 1.80 15.98
CA ALA A 150 -4.02 2.19 16.21
C ALA A 150 -3.69 2.26 17.71
N LEU A 151 -2.39 2.28 18.06
CA LEU A 151 -1.93 2.39 19.45
C LEU A 151 -2.50 3.63 20.17
N ARG A 152 -2.84 4.69 19.42
CA ARG A 152 -3.48 5.91 19.92
C ARG A 152 -4.99 6.01 19.60
N GLY A 153 -5.53 4.99 18.94
CA GLY A 153 -6.91 4.85 18.53
C GLY A 153 -7.10 5.02 17.03
N PRO A 154 -7.12 6.25 16.48
CA PRO A 154 -7.56 6.47 15.10
C PRO A 154 -6.68 5.79 14.05
N TRP A 155 -7.32 5.01 13.17
CA TRP A 155 -6.70 4.26 12.09
C TRP A 155 -7.65 4.15 10.88
N THR A 156 -7.10 4.05 9.66
CA THR A 156 -7.91 3.86 8.42
C THR A 156 -7.37 2.72 7.56
N SER A 157 -8.28 1.98 6.93
CA SER A 157 -7.94 0.87 6.04
C SER A 157 -7.36 1.31 4.70
N GLY A 158 -6.78 0.36 3.96
CA GLY A 158 -6.16 0.59 2.66
C GLY A 158 -4.71 1.06 2.74
N GLY A 159 -4.02 1.09 1.60
CA GLY A 159 -2.69 1.64 1.47
C GLY A 159 -1.57 0.76 2.00
N ILE A 160 -0.42 1.39 2.27
CA ILE A 160 0.70 0.83 3.03
C ILE A 160 0.95 1.73 4.23
N GLU A 161 0.63 1.22 5.42
CA GLU A 161 0.94 1.87 6.69
C GLU A 161 2.40 1.58 7.10
N PHE A 162 3.06 2.60 7.64
CA PHE A 162 4.44 2.51 8.10
C PHE A 162 4.50 2.47 9.62
N ASN A 163 4.89 1.31 10.18
CA ASN A 163 4.94 1.11 11.62
C ASN A 163 6.38 1.09 12.11
N PHE A 164 6.67 1.90 13.13
CA PHE A 164 8.00 2.05 13.71
C PHE A 164 7.95 2.17 15.23
N GLY A 165 9.02 1.69 15.89
CA GLY A 165 9.26 1.92 17.31
C GLY A 165 8.52 0.92 18.20
N VAL A 166 7.34 1.30 18.70
CA VAL A 166 6.53 0.45 19.57
C VAL A 166 5.75 -0.58 18.74
N ILE A 167 5.69 -1.83 19.22
CA ILE A 167 4.95 -2.91 18.56
C ILE A 167 3.47 -2.58 18.39
N GLY A 168 2.99 -2.64 17.15
CA GLY A 168 1.60 -2.39 16.76
C GLY A 168 1.45 -1.30 15.69
N HIS A 169 0.20 -0.95 15.42
CA HIS A 169 -0.17 0.16 14.55
C HIS A 169 0.27 1.50 15.15
N THR A 170 1.23 2.18 14.54
CA THR A 170 1.95 3.32 15.13
C THR A 170 1.01 4.43 15.63
N PRO A 171 1.36 5.18 16.72
CA PRO A 171 0.60 6.35 17.15
C PRO A 171 0.46 7.45 16.08
N ALA A 172 1.34 7.44 15.07
CA ALA A 172 1.35 8.41 13.98
C ALA A 172 0.31 8.14 12.87
N THR A 173 -0.34 6.96 12.86
CA THR A 173 -1.12 6.45 11.71
C THR A 173 -2.17 7.42 11.16
N ALA A 174 -2.80 8.21 12.03
CA ALA A 174 -3.87 9.14 11.66
C ALA A 174 -3.50 10.62 11.82
N THR A 175 -2.21 10.92 12.04
CA THR A 175 -1.76 12.30 12.23
C THR A 175 -0.77 12.73 11.17
N PRO A 176 -0.67 14.05 10.91
CA PRO A 176 0.32 14.57 9.99
C PRO A 176 1.75 14.21 10.39
N VAL A 177 2.55 13.93 9.38
CA VAL A 177 4.00 13.70 9.50
C VAL A 177 4.74 14.71 8.64
N ASP A 178 6.03 14.90 8.91
CA ASP A 178 6.88 15.72 8.05
C ASP A 178 7.07 15.01 6.71
N TYR A 179 7.10 15.78 5.63
CA TYR A 179 7.39 15.24 4.31
C TYR A 179 8.16 16.23 3.42
N VAL A 180 8.87 15.70 2.44
CA VAL A 180 9.52 16.49 1.38
C VAL A 180 9.48 15.73 0.06
N ILE A 181 9.18 16.44 -1.03
CA ILE A 181 9.21 15.90 -2.39
C ILE A 181 10.51 16.30 -3.10
N ARG A 182 11.01 15.44 -3.99
CA ARG A 182 12.25 15.66 -4.72
C ARG A 182 12.20 15.05 -6.11
N GLU A 183 12.70 15.78 -7.10
CA GLU A 183 13.15 15.23 -8.38
C GLU A 183 14.65 14.90 -8.25
N ASN A 184 15.03 13.67 -8.59
CA ASN A 184 16.39 13.17 -8.42
C ASN A 184 17.20 13.30 -9.73
N PRO A 185 18.55 13.39 -9.66
CA PRO A 185 19.40 13.49 -10.84
C PRO A 185 19.27 12.34 -11.85
N ASP A 186 18.77 11.18 -11.43
CA ASP A 186 18.56 9.99 -12.28
C ASP A 186 17.17 9.96 -12.95
N GLY A 187 16.38 11.03 -12.83
CA GLY A 187 15.03 11.13 -13.39
C GLY A 187 13.93 10.44 -12.58
N SER A 188 14.28 9.84 -11.43
CA SER A 188 13.29 9.37 -10.46
C SER A 188 12.73 10.51 -9.61
N VAL A 189 11.59 10.28 -8.97
CA VAL A 189 11.00 11.20 -8.00
C VAL A 189 10.81 10.50 -6.66
N SER A 190 10.93 11.26 -5.58
CA SER A 190 10.81 10.74 -4.21
C SER A 190 9.88 11.60 -3.37
N CYS A 191 8.98 10.97 -2.63
CA CYS A 191 8.32 11.56 -1.46
C CYS A 191 8.94 10.96 -0.22
N TRP A 192 9.63 11.77 0.58
CA TRP A 192 10.10 11.37 1.90
C TRP A 192 9.02 11.72 2.90
N VAL A 193 8.67 10.78 3.77
CA VAL A 193 7.82 11.01 4.94
C VAL A 193 8.57 10.58 6.20
N GLY A 194 8.26 11.18 7.35
CA GLY A 194 8.91 10.78 8.58
C GLY A 194 8.48 11.56 9.81
N GLY A 195 8.93 11.08 10.97
CA GLY A 195 8.66 11.69 12.24
C GLY A 195 9.52 11.13 13.36
N MET A 196 9.23 11.56 14.58
CA MET A 196 9.83 11.02 15.79
C MET A 196 8.80 10.17 16.54
N ASP A 197 9.20 8.97 16.93
CA ASP A 197 8.49 8.19 17.94
C ASP A 197 8.74 8.81 19.30
N LEU A 198 7.71 9.40 19.92
CA LEU A 198 7.89 10.18 21.15
C LEU A 198 8.38 9.35 22.36
N PRO A 199 7.89 8.11 22.59
CA PRO A 199 8.34 7.28 23.70
C PRO A 199 9.84 6.97 23.66
N SER A 200 10.35 6.58 22.49
CA SER A 200 11.77 6.21 22.32
C SER A 200 12.68 7.38 21.92
N ARG A 201 12.09 8.50 21.46
CA ARG A 201 12.79 9.62 20.79
C ARG A 201 13.60 9.20 19.56
N THR A 202 13.21 8.10 18.93
CA THR A 202 13.85 7.61 17.72
C THR A 202 13.16 8.19 16.50
N HIS A 203 13.93 8.37 15.43
CA HIS A 203 13.44 9.00 14.20
C HIS A 203 13.25 7.93 13.14
N TRP A 204 12.13 7.98 12.44
CA TRP A 204 11.86 7.12 11.30
C TRP A 204 11.63 7.98 10.06
N ARG A 205 12.08 7.48 8.91
CA ARG A 205 11.88 8.09 7.60
C ARG A 205 11.67 7.00 6.56
N VAL A 206 10.77 7.25 5.62
CA VAL A 206 10.53 6.39 4.48
C VAL A 206 10.61 7.24 3.21
N GLU A 207 11.49 6.86 2.30
CA GLU A 207 11.47 7.34 0.93
C GLU A 207 10.52 6.48 0.11
N ILE A 208 9.45 7.06 -0.41
CA ILE A 208 8.64 6.48 -1.48
C ILE A 208 9.25 6.97 -2.79
N ARG A 209 9.96 6.09 -3.51
CA ARG A 209 10.67 6.43 -4.75
C ARG A 209 10.03 5.78 -5.96
N LEU A 210 9.80 6.58 -7.00
CA LEU A 210 9.33 6.11 -8.30
C LEU A 210 10.36 6.43 -9.38
N ARG A 211 10.88 5.38 -10.01
CA ARG A 211 11.80 5.49 -11.15
C ARG A 211 11.03 5.70 -12.46
N PRO A 212 11.60 6.39 -13.45
CA PRO A 212 10.88 6.67 -14.71
C PRO A 212 10.61 5.43 -15.56
N ASP A 213 11.43 4.38 -15.39
CA ASP A 213 11.50 3.21 -16.26
C ASP A 213 10.98 1.92 -15.57
N ARG A 214 10.29 2.03 -14.43
CA ARG A 214 9.83 0.89 -13.62
C ARG A 214 8.33 0.91 -13.37
N ALA A 215 7.70 -0.26 -13.38
CA ALA A 215 6.29 -0.46 -13.01
C ALA A 215 6.11 -0.85 -11.53
N TYR A 216 7.07 -0.48 -10.68
CA TYR A 216 7.02 -0.65 -9.23
C TYR A 216 7.60 0.61 -8.57
N PHE A 217 7.29 0.80 -7.28
CA PHE A 217 7.91 1.83 -6.46
C PHE A 217 8.67 1.18 -5.30
N GLU A 218 9.59 1.94 -4.73
CA GLU A 218 10.47 1.48 -3.65
C GLU A 218 10.09 2.23 -2.36
N THR A 219 10.13 1.52 -1.23
CA THR A 219 10.06 2.13 0.11
C THR A 219 11.42 1.96 0.80
N ASN A 220 12.26 2.99 0.80
CA ASN A 220 13.57 2.95 1.45
C ASN A 220 13.47 3.51 2.87
N VAL A 221 13.74 2.66 3.86
CA VAL A 221 13.52 2.96 5.27
C VAL A 221 14.80 3.38 5.96
N LEU A 222 14.73 4.44 6.77
CA LEU A 222 15.77 4.81 7.73
C LEU A 222 15.15 4.91 9.13
N TRP A 223 15.74 4.20 10.09
CA TRP A 223 15.45 4.37 11.51
C TRP A 223 16.73 4.78 12.24
N TYR A 224 16.64 5.78 13.08
CA TYR A 224 17.80 6.38 13.75
C TYR A 224 17.50 6.62 15.23
N ASN A 225 18.36 6.08 16.09
CA ASN A 225 18.34 6.34 17.53
C ASN A 225 19.39 7.40 17.87
N PRO A 226 19.00 8.67 18.14
CA PRO A 226 19.93 9.72 18.53
C PRO A 226 20.32 9.65 20.02
N THR A 227 19.76 8.73 20.80
CA THR A 227 19.94 8.67 22.25
C THR A 227 21.10 7.74 22.61
N PRO A 228 21.74 7.93 23.79
CA PRO A 228 22.78 7.01 24.26
C PRO A 228 22.21 5.71 24.85
N LEU A 229 20.88 5.57 24.89
CA LEU A 229 20.19 4.41 25.45
C LEU A 229 19.73 3.49 24.33
N GLU A 230 19.75 2.19 24.60
CA GLU A 230 19.10 1.22 23.73
C GLU A 230 17.58 1.50 23.70
N GLN A 231 16.99 1.37 22.52
CA GLN A 231 15.57 1.58 22.28
C GLN A 231 14.98 0.36 21.59
N PRO A 232 13.74 -0.03 21.92
CA PRO A 232 13.06 -1.10 21.20
C PRO A 232 12.90 -0.71 19.73
N TYR A 233 13.09 -1.70 18.85
CA TYR A 233 12.88 -1.55 17.42
C TYR A 233 11.80 -2.52 16.95
N TYR A 234 10.76 -1.96 16.35
CA TYR A 234 9.72 -2.65 15.62
C TYR A 234 9.59 -1.97 14.26
N ASN A 235 9.45 -2.75 13.20
CA ASN A 235 9.18 -2.21 11.86
C ASN A 235 8.26 -3.15 11.09
N TRP A 236 7.13 -2.61 10.61
CA TRP A 236 6.24 -3.27 9.67
C TRP A 236 5.74 -2.31 8.60
N MET A 237 5.77 -2.76 7.36
CA MET A 237 5.08 -2.13 6.23
C MET A 237 3.78 -2.88 6.00
N THR A 238 2.67 -2.36 6.51
CA THR A 238 1.37 -3.05 6.46
C THR A 238 0.63 -2.65 5.20
N ALA A 239 0.78 -3.44 4.14
CA ALA A 239 0.11 -3.24 2.86
C ALA A 239 -1.27 -3.91 2.86
N ALA A 240 -2.28 -3.20 2.35
CA ALA A 240 -3.61 -3.72 2.08
C ALA A 240 -3.77 -4.05 0.59
N ALA A 241 -4.33 -5.22 0.32
CA ALA A 241 -4.73 -5.66 -1.01
C ALA A 241 -6.24 -5.89 -1.06
N PHE A 242 -6.82 -5.85 -2.25
CA PHE A 242 -8.21 -6.25 -2.45
C PHE A 242 -8.31 -7.77 -2.28
N ALA A 243 -9.29 -8.24 -1.51
CA ALA A 243 -9.48 -9.65 -1.25
C ALA A 243 -10.85 -10.12 -1.74
N GLN A 244 -10.82 -11.12 -2.61
CA GLN A 244 -11.98 -11.89 -3.08
C GLN A 244 -11.70 -13.38 -2.88
N ASP A 245 -12.72 -14.22 -3.03
CA ASP A 245 -12.60 -15.67 -2.80
C ASP A 245 -11.51 -16.34 -3.66
N ASP A 246 -11.14 -15.70 -4.78
CA ASP A 246 -10.08 -16.12 -5.72
C ASP A 246 -8.70 -15.52 -5.43
N LEU A 247 -8.53 -14.66 -4.42
CA LEU A 247 -7.21 -14.17 -4.01
C LEU A 247 -6.36 -15.34 -3.50
N GLU A 248 -5.24 -15.59 -4.16
CA GLU A 248 -4.24 -16.57 -3.71
C GLU A 248 -2.95 -15.87 -3.30
N MET A 249 -2.53 -16.07 -2.06
CA MET A 249 -1.30 -15.53 -1.54
C MET A 249 -0.11 -16.43 -1.93
N SER A 250 0.97 -15.84 -2.41
CA SER A 250 2.27 -16.51 -2.55
C SER A 250 3.16 -16.08 -1.40
N ILE A 251 3.17 -16.85 -0.31
CA ILE A 251 4.01 -16.59 0.88
C ILE A 251 4.92 -17.79 1.12
N PRO A 252 6.25 -17.60 1.13
CA PRO A 252 7.21 -18.66 1.36
C PRO A 252 7.11 -19.18 2.81
N GLY A 253 7.38 -20.47 2.99
CA GLY A 253 7.41 -21.11 4.31
C GLY A 253 6.82 -22.51 4.32
N ASP A 254 7.06 -23.22 5.42
CA ASP A 254 6.50 -24.55 5.73
C ASP A 254 5.78 -24.59 7.10
N ALA A 255 5.80 -23.48 7.84
CA ALA A 255 5.00 -23.28 9.04
C ALA A 255 4.55 -21.81 9.16
N TYR A 256 3.59 -21.52 10.05
CA TYR A 256 3.29 -20.15 10.48
C TYR A 256 3.19 -20.07 12.00
N LEU A 257 3.50 -18.90 12.56
CA LEU A 257 3.35 -18.62 13.99
C LEU A 257 2.04 -17.87 14.26
N GLU A 258 1.29 -18.33 15.25
CA GLU A 258 0.21 -17.54 15.85
C GLU A 258 0.79 -16.37 16.67
N HIS A 259 -0.06 -15.39 17.03
CA HIS A 259 0.36 -14.30 17.92
C HIS A 259 0.82 -14.78 19.32
N SER A 260 0.38 -15.96 19.74
CA SER A 260 0.85 -16.64 20.96
C SER A 260 2.27 -17.21 20.84
N GLY A 261 2.79 -17.30 19.61
CA GLY A 261 4.04 -17.99 19.29
C GLY A 261 3.89 -19.48 19.03
N ASN A 262 2.66 -20.02 19.06
CA ASN A 262 2.44 -21.41 18.66
C ASN A 262 2.75 -21.60 17.17
N GLU A 263 3.46 -22.67 16.86
CA GLU A 263 3.74 -23.08 15.49
C GLU A 263 2.60 -23.92 14.93
N MET A 264 2.18 -23.60 13.71
CA MET A 264 1.10 -24.26 12.98
C MET A 264 1.56 -24.64 11.57
N PRO A 265 1.01 -25.70 10.96
CA PRO A 265 1.37 -26.12 9.60
C PRO A 265 1.06 -25.06 8.52
N TRP A 266 1.93 -24.95 7.52
CA TRP A 266 1.75 -24.11 6.32
C TRP A 266 2.32 -24.84 5.08
N PRO A 267 1.76 -24.68 3.86
CA PRO A 267 0.54 -23.95 3.51
C PRO A 267 -0.76 -24.73 3.74
N LEU A 268 -0.66 -26.01 4.08
CA LEU A 268 -1.80 -26.85 4.43
C LEU A 268 -1.94 -26.91 5.95
N ASP A 269 -3.15 -26.70 6.46
CA ASP A 269 -3.41 -26.95 7.87
C ASP A 269 -3.63 -28.45 8.16
N GLU A 270 -3.87 -28.78 9.44
CA GLU A 270 -4.11 -30.15 9.90
C GLU A 270 -5.34 -30.83 9.27
N GLN A 271 -6.27 -30.06 8.71
CA GLN A 271 -7.45 -30.57 8.00
C GLN A 271 -7.21 -30.68 6.48
N GLY A 272 -6.00 -30.34 6.02
CA GLY A 272 -5.64 -30.35 4.60
C GLY A 272 -6.20 -29.16 3.81
N ARG A 273 -6.62 -28.07 4.48
CA ARG A 273 -7.08 -26.85 3.80
C ARG A 273 -5.87 -26.06 3.32
N TYR A 274 -5.91 -25.62 2.07
CA TYR A 274 -4.88 -24.75 1.48
C TYR A 274 -5.11 -23.30 1.89
N LEU A 275 -4.39 -22.87 2.94
CA LEU A 275 -4.50 -21.55 3.57
C LEU A 275 -4.14 -20.36 2.65
N PRO A 276 -3.25 -20.50 1.66
CA PRO A 276 -2.93 -19.37 0.79
C PRO A 276 -4.11 -18.86 -0.06
N LEU A 277 -5.10 -19.71 -0.36
CA LEU A 277 -6.32 -19.27 -1.05
C LEU A 277 -7.29 -18.61 -0.05
N TYR A 278 -7.57 -17.32 -0.22
CA TYR A 278 -8.42 -16.52 0.67
C TYR A 278 -9.80 -17.18 0.89
N GLY A 279 -10.44 -17.70 -0.15
CA GLY A 279 -11.73 -18.40 -0.05
C GLY A 279 -11.75 -19.61 0.88
N ASN A 280 -10.59 -20.23 1.17
CA ASN A 280 -10.48 -21.35 2.10
C ASN A 280 -10.45 -20.91 3.58
N ASN A 281 -10.34 -19.61 3.86
CA ASN A 281 -10.19 -19.05 5.21
C ASN A 281 -11.53 -18.63 5.84
N THR A 282 -12.63 -19.28 5.46
CA THR A 282 -14.00 -18.94 5.90
C THR A 282 -14.41 -19.61 7.23
N PHE A 283 -13.44 -19.90 8.10
CA PHE A 283 -13.63 -20.60 9.37
C PHE A 283 -13.17 -19.76 10.57
N GLU A 284 -13.84 -19.94 11.70
CA GLU A 284 -13.64 -19.16 12.94
C GLU A 284 -13.70 -17.64 12.70
N SER A 285 -12.82 -16.86 13.36
CA SER A 285 -12.71 -15.40 13.24
C SER A 285 -11.51 -15.00 12.36
N HIS A 286 -11.14 -13.72 12.40
CA HIS A 286 -9.98 -13.11 11.74
C HIS A 286 -8.69 -13.94 11.88
N LYS A 287 -7.84 -13.89 10.85
CA LYS A 287 -6.62 -14.70 10.73
C LYS A 287 -5.39 -13.84 10.57
N SER A 288 -4.29 -14.30 11.15
CA SER A 288 -2.97 -13.71 11.01
C SER A 288 -1.96 -14.81 10.84
N TYR A 289 -1.24 -14.79 9.72
CA TYR A 289 -0.26 -15.81 9.35
C TYR A 289 1.15 -15.22 9.33
N HIS A 290 1.93 -15.49 10.38
CA HIS A 290 3.36 -15.21 10.42
C HIS A 290 4.12 -16.40 9.82
N ALA A 291 4.08 -16.55 8.49
CA ALA A 291 4.77 -17.64 7.79
C ALA A 291 6.29 -17.60 8.05
N VAL A 292 6.87 -18.79 8.28
CA VAL A 292 8.28 -19.03 8.62
C VAL A 292 8.78 -20.31 7.93
N GLY A 293 10.07 -20.60 8.06
CA GLY A 293 10.68 -21.86 7.62
C GLY A 293 11.33 -21.84 6.23
N GLU A 294 11.03 -20.82 5.42
CA GLU A 294 11.72 -20.58 4.16
C GLU A 294 12.03 -19.08 3.99
N LEU A 295 13.22 -18.77 3.48
CA LEU A 295 13.61 -17.41 3.13
C LEU A 295 13.51 -17.23 1.61
N ASN A 296 12.61 -16.37 1.17
CA ASN A 296 12.58 -15.85 -0.20
C ASN A 296 12.52 -14.33 -0.17
N ASP A 297 13.09 -13.70 -1.20
CA ASP A 297 13.17 -12.23 -1.31
C ASP A 297 11.87 -11.57 -1.82
N PHE A 298 10.78 -12.34 -1.93
CA PHE A 298 9.47 -11.83 -2.34
C PHE A 298 8.32 -12.62 -1.70
N PHE A 299 7.19 -11.94 -1.54
CA PHE A 299 5.87 -12.53 -1.30
C PHE A 299 4.81 -11.61 -1.92
N GLY A 300 3.61 -12.12 -2.18
CA GLY A 300 2.53 -11.34 -2.80
C GLY A 300 1.22 -12.10 -2.85
N GLY A 301 0.27 -11.58 -3.61
CA GLY A 301 -1.06 -12.15 -3.85
C GLY A 301 -1.87 -11.23 -4.76
#